data_AF-A0A9P8IG13-F1
#
_entry.id   AF-A0A9P8IG13-F1
#
_cell.length_a   1.000
_cell.length_b   1.000
_cell.length_c   1.000
_cell.angle_alpha   90.00
_cell.angle_beta   90.00
_cell.angle_gamma   90.00
#
_symmetry.space_group_name_H-M   'P 1'
#
loop_
_entity.id
_entity.type
_entity.pdbx_description
1 polymer ?
#
loop_
_entity_poly.entity_id
_entity_poly.type
_entity_poly.pdbx_seq_one_letter_code
_entity_poly.pdbx_strand_id
1 'polypeptide(L)'
;MKQVVGGAFSGLFDEQLEDEIVEALILESRRRFDKSPSDMETAIGQSTDRIVTLLKRLIGSRVDAFLESVTSRLLDPATNLRWNFHNNNCQTFCDSLIDQDLFGGLLSPFPSSVDTPDPLYLMSFVSRPGSYSKDPVKTKFDVPSGLTEEYLLRFRYGRHDESDIVDMLQEYWHDWGGFGGHIYENQSLFPWDCTEAFGRYPATCNDCNMAKHVWAFPFDSWSIAALHLTKDRHLYPAANPENPQPLSDAEWMQNRLAVLVAQDVLLAAATAMARTPLFHKATAWLRTQADPRRDRLKLGGIHRAQPFSHAFEHGRYHHYFVAEWAHLLPHQQIAAYELLRDGRVRMPDLPTTPRGFADDGDGGGGVGCGGCSGAGCAGGCGASCGGG
;
A
#
# COMPACT_ATOMS: atom_id res chain seq x y z
N MET A 1 -1.48 -8.45 -8.78
CA MET A 1 -1.06 -7.10 -8.35
C MET A 1 -1.31 -6.07 -9.45
N LYS A 2 -2.52 -6.05 -10.02
CA LYS A 2 -2.85 -5.12 -11.10
C LYS A 2 -4.07 -4.35 -10.63
N GLN A 3 -3.96 -3.03 -10.63
CA GLN A 3 -5.02 -2.15 -10.12
C GLN A 3 -5.23 -1.02 -11.10
N VAL A 4 -6.49 -0.77 -11.42
CA VAL A 4 -6.93 0.45 -12.08
C VAL A 4 -7.70 1.23 -11.02
N VAL A 5 -7.21 2.42 -10.70
CA VAL A 5 -7.81 3.31 -9.72
C VAL A 5 -8.75 4.24 -10.45
N GLY A 6 -10.04 3.99 -10.28
CA GLY A 6 -11.10 4.96 -10.49
C GLY A 6 -11.59 5.50 -9.15
N GLY A 7 -12.17 6.70 -9.15
CA GLY A 7 -12.83 7.26 -7.98
C GLY A 7 -13.86 8.29 -8.39
N ALA A 8 -15.11 8.07 -8.02
CA ALA A 8 -16.14 9.11 -8.05
C ALA A 8 -15.82 10.15 -6.96
N PHE A 9 -16.39 11.35 -7.08
CA PHE A 9 -16.16 12.46 -6.15
C PHE A 9 -14.69 12.88 -6.11
N SER A 10 -14.00 12.76 -7.25
CA SER A 10 -12.58 13.11 -7.37
C SER A 10 -12.36 14.46 -8.01
N GLY A 11 -13.43 15.13 -8.46
CA GLY A 11 -13.42 16.31 -9.30
C GLY A 11 -12.97 16.04 -10.73
N LEU A 12 -12.44 14.86 -11.08
CA LEU A 12 -11.85 14.65 -12.41
C LEU A 12 -12.88 14.60 -13.53
N PHE A 13 -14.07 14.11 -13.23
CA PHE A 13 -15.10 13.79 -14.21
C PHE A 13 -16.07 14.96 -14.42
N ASP A 14 -17.23 14.92 -13.77
CA ASP A 14 -18.22 15.99 -13.77
C ASP A 14 -18.36 16.51 -12.34
N GLU A 15 -17.62 17.56 -12.03
CA GLU A 15 -17.57 18.18 -10.71
C GLU A 15 -18.96 18.70 -10.28
N GLN A 16 -19.76 19.22 -11.23
CA GLN A 16 -21.10 19.72 -10.94
C GLN A 16 -22.06 18.59 -10.58
N LEU A 17 -21.99 17.47 -11.30
CA LEU A 17 -22.79 16.29 -11.00
C LEU A 17 -22.36 15.61 -9.70
N GLU A 18 -21.06 15.59 -9.40
CA GLU A 18 -20.55 15.12 -8.10
C GLU A 18 -21.14 15.95 -6.95
N ASP A 19 -21.14 17.28 -7.04
CA ASP A 19 -21.78 18.17 -6.07
C ASP A 19 -23.29 17.93 -5.96
N GLU A 20 -23.99 17.77 -7.09
CA GLU A 20 -25.43 17.45 -7.12
C GLU A 20 -25.73 16.15 -6.35
N ILE A 21 -24.88 15.13 -6.52
CA ILE A 21 -25.04 13.85 -5.81
C ILE A 21 -24.79 14.00 -4.31
N VAL A 22 -23.77 14.77 -3.90
CA VAL A 22 -23.48 15.02 -2.48
C VAL A 22 -24.64 15.75 -1.81
N GLU A 23 -25.17 16.79 -2.45
CA GLU A 23 -26.34 17.52 -1.94
C GLU A 23 -27.59 16.64 -1.88
N ALA A 24 -27.80 15.79 -2.90
CA ALA A 24 -28.88 14.81 -2.87
C ALA A 24 -28.72 13.84 -1.68
N LEU A 25 -27.52 13.31 -1.43
CA LEU A 25 -27.25 12.44 -0.28
C LEU A 25 -27.56 13.13 1.06
N ILE A 26 -27.16 14.39 1.22
CA ILE A 26 -27.43 15.17 2.44
C ILE A 26 -28.93 15.42 2.60
N LEU A 27 -29.62 15.78 1.52
CA LEU A 27 -31.06 16.05 1.55
C LEU A 27 -31.86 14.79 1.89
N GLU A 28 -31.52 13.67 1.26
CA GLU A 28 -32.19 12.38 1.47
C GLU A 28 -31.92 11.81 2.87
N SER A 29 -30.72 11.99 3.43
CA SER A 29 -30.38 11.50 4.78
C SER A 29 -31.13 12.25 5.91
N ARG A 30 -31.55 13.49 5.65
CA ARG A 30 -32.34 14.31 6.59
C ARG A 30 -33.82 13.99 6.60
N ARG A 31 -34.31 13.18 5.65
CA ARG A 31 -35.73 12.81 5.60
C ARG A 31 -36.08 11.99 6.83
N ARG A 32 -37.01 12.52 7.63
CA ARG A 32 -37.56 11.80 8.79
C ARG A 32 -38.63 10.83 8.32
N PHE A 33 -38.51 9.58 8.72
CA PHE A 33 -39.51 8.55 8.47
C PHE A 33 -40.41 8.41 9.70
N ASP A 34 -41.35 9.35 9.88
CA ASP A 34 -42.35 9.30 10.97
C ASP A 34 -43.49 8.30 10.66
N LYS A 35 -43.24 7.26 9.87
CA LYS A 35 -44.25 6.36 9.29
C LYS A 35 -44.02 4.89 9.66
N SER A 36 -44.97 4.04 9.29
CA SER A 36 -44.88 2.59 9.49
C SER A 36 -43.61 2.01 8.84
N PRO A 37 -43.09 0.85 9.31
CA PRO A 37 -41.90 0.22 8.71
C PRO A 37 -42.01 0.00 7.19
N SER A 38 -43.20 -0.30 6.68
CA SER A 38 -43.45 -0.50 5.24
C SER A 38 -43.35 0.80 4.44
N ASP A 39 -43.84 1.91 5.00
CA ASP A 39 -43.71 3.23 4.39
C ASP A 39 -42.25 3.71 4.41
N MET A 40 -41.51 3.36 5.46
CA MET A 40 -40.08 3.68 5.59
C MET A 40 -39.26 2.96 4.52
N GLU A 41 -39.48 1.65 4.32
CA GLU A 41 -38.81 0.87 3.28
C GLU A 41 -39.08 1.45 1.89
N THR A 42 -40.34 1.77 1.59
CA THR A 42 -40.73 2.40 0.32
C THR A 42 -40.02 3.73 0.11
N ALA A 43 -39.96 4.57 1.16
CA ALA A 43 -39.33 5.87 1.08
C ALA A 43 -37.79 5.78 0.94
N ILE A 44 -37.15 4.82 1.60
CA ILE A 44 -35.72 4.52 1.43
C ILE A 44 -35.46 4.05 -0.01
N GLY A 45 -36.29 3.15 -0.54
CA GLY A 45 -36.20 2.67 -1.93
C GLY A 45 -36.24 3.82 -2.93
N GLN A 46 -37.25 4.70 -2.83
CA GLN A 46 -37.36 5.87 -3.71
C GLN A 46 -36.17 6.84 -3.59
N SER A 47 -35.62 6.99 -2.40
CA SER A 47 -34.45 7.86 -2.15
C SER A 47 -33.20 7.27 -2.78
N THR A 48 -33.03 5.96 -2.62
CA THR A 48 -31.96 5.17 -3.23
C THR A 48 -32.04 5.26 -4.76
N ASP A 49 -33.22 5.11 -5.35
CA ASP A 49 -33.42 5.18 -6.80
C ASP A 49 -33.00 6.53 -7.39
N ARG A 50 -33.30 7.64 -6.70
CA ARG A 50 -32.88 8.98 -7.12
C ARG A 50 -31.36 9.10 -7.11
N ILE A 51 -30.71 8.72 -6.02
CA ILE A 51 -29.25 8.78 -5.88
C ILE A 51 -28.57 7.87 -6.90
N VAL A 52 -29.05 6.63 -7.05
CA VAL A 52 -28.51 5.65 -8.03
C VAL A 52 -28.66 6.17 -9.46
N THR A 53 -29.74 6.88 -9.78
CA THR A 53 -29.91 7.50 -11.11
C THR A 53 -28.84 8.54 -11.39
N LEU A 54 -28.51 9.39 -10.41
CA LEU A 54 -27.43 10.37 -10.55
C LEU A 54 -26.06 9.69 -10.63
N LEU A 55 -25.80 8.67 -9.80
CA LEU A 55 -24.58 7.88 -9.87
C LEU A 55 -24.42 7.19 -11.23
N LYS A 56 -25.48 6.62 -11.80
CA LYS A 56 -25.46 6.04 -13.15
C LYS A 56 -25.12 7.08 -14.22
N ARG A 57 -25.58 8.32 -14.08
CA ARG A 57 -25.17 9.41 -14.98
C ARG A 57 -23.68 9.72 -14.85
N LEU A 58 -23.13 9.70 -13.64
CA LEU A 58 -21.72 10.03 -13.37
C LEU A 58 -20.76 8.92 -13.84
N ILE A 59 -21.02 7.66 -13.47
CA ILE A 59 -20.07 6.55 -13.67
C ILE A 59 -20.54 5.49 -14.67
N GLY A 60 -21.79 5.54 -15.15
CA GLY A 60 -22.38 4.48 -15.96
C GLY A 60 -21.59 4.14 -17.21
N SER A 61 -21.24 5.14 -18.02
CA SER A 61 -20.44 4.92 -19.25
C SER A 61 -19.09 4.26 -18.99
N ARG A 62 -18.45 4.55 -17.84
CA ARG A 62 -17.17 3.95 -17.44
C ARG A 62 -17.35 2.51 -16.99
N VAL A 63 -18.39 2.25 -16.20
CA VAL A 63 -18.78 0.90 -15.80
C VAL A 63 -19.08 0.04 -17.04
N ASP A 64 -19.82 0.58 -18.00
CA ASP A 64 -20.12 -0.08 -19.27
C ASP A 64 -18.84 -0.40 -20.05
N ALA A 65 -17.92 0.56 -20.19
CA ALA A 65 -16.63 0.34 -20.85
C ALA A 65 -15.79 -0.76 -20.16
N PHE A 66 -15.81 -0.82 -18.82
CA PHE A 66 -15.07 -1.84 -18.07
C PHE A 66 -15.70 -3.23 -18.25
N LEU A 67 -17.03 -3.31 -18.15
CA LEU A 67 -17.77 -4.55 -18.34
C LEU A 67 -17.62 -5.06 -19.78
N GLU A 68 -17.78 -4.19 -20.78
CA GLU A 68 -17.58 -4.53 -22.20
C GLU A 68 -16.15 -5.02 -22.46
N SER A 69 -15.14 -4.36 -21.91
CA SER A 69 -13.74 -4.77 -22.01
C SER A 69 -13.48 -6.17 -21.43
N VAL A 70 -14.06 -6.49 -20.26
CA VAL A 70 -13.89 -7.80 -19.61
C VAL A 70 -14.71 -8.87 -20.34
N THR A 71 -15.97 -8.58 -20.67
CA THR A 71 -16.87 -9.51 -21.35
C THR A 71 -16.39 -9.86 -22.75
N SER A 72 -15.92 -8.88 -23.52
CA SER A 72 -15.37 -9.14 -24.86
C SER A 72 -14.18 -10.11 -24.81
N ARG A 73 -13.29 -9.96 -23.82
CA ARG A 73 -12.16 -10.88 -23.60
C ARG A 73 -12.58 -12.25 -23.12
N LEU A 74 -13.56 -12.33 -22.22
CA LEU A 74 -14.10 -13.62 -21.75
C LEU A 74 -14.78 -14.41 -22.87
N LEU A 75 -15.38 -13.71 -23.84
CA LEU A 75 -16.05 -14.32 -24.99
C LEU A 75 -15.13 -14.53 -26.20
N ASP A 76 -13.93 -13.97 -26.20
CA ASP A 76 -12.93 -14.16 -27.24
C ASP A 76 -12.48 -15.64 -27.27
N PRO A 77 -12.64 -16.37 -28.39
CA PRO A 77 -12.16 -17.74 -28.53
C PRO A 77 -10.65 -17.92 -28.29
N ALA A 78 -9.86 -16.84 -28.40
CA ALA A 78 -8.43 -16.86 -28.07
C ALA A 78 -8.17 -16.90 -26.55
N THR A 79 -9.14 -16.48 -25.72
CA THR A 79 -9.01 -16.52 -24.27
C THR A 79 -9.27 -17.93 -23.76
N ASN A 80 -8.20 -18.59 -23.30
CA ASN A 80 -8.34 -19.89 -22.66
C ASN A 80 -9.02 -19.74 -21.28
N LEU A 81 -10.26 -20.19 -21.16
CA LEU A 81 -11.00 -20.20 -19.88
C LEU A 81 -10.69 -21.45 -19.04
N ARG A 82 -10.13 -22.50 -19.64
CA ARG A 82 -9.84 -23.75 -18.93
C ARG A 82 -8.57 -23.59 -18.12
N TRP A 83 -8.70 -23.67 -16.81
CA TRP A 83 -7.56 -23.62 -15.90
C TRP A 83 -6.55 -24.73 -16.20
N ASN A 84 -5.27 -24.36 -16.18
CA ASN A 84 -4.16 -25.29 -16.30
C ASN A 84 -2.95 -24.74 -15.56
N PHE A 85 -2.38 -25.54 -14.66
CA PHE A 85 -1.26 -25.12 -13.82
C PHE A 85 -0.05 -24.57 -14.59
N HIS A 86 0.28 -25.16 -15.75
CA HIS A 86 1.49 -24.81 -16.50
C HIS A 86 1.29 -23.64 -17.47
N ASN A 87 0.15 -23.55 -18.15
CA ASN A 87 -0.04 -22.59 -19.25
C ASN A 87 -1.22 -21.64 -19.08
N ASN A 88 -2.10 -21.85 -18.10
CA ASN A 88 -3.25 -21.00 -17.83
C ASN A 88 -3.59 -20.99 -16.32
N ASN A 89 -2.62 -20.54 -15.53
CA ASN A 89 -2.81 -20.34 -14.10
C ASN A 89 -3.54 -19.00 -13.84
N CYS A 90 -3.87 -18.71 -12.58
CA CYS A 90 -4.64 -17.53 -12.22
C CYS A 90 -3.97 -16.21 -12.67
N GLN A 91 -2.64 -16.14 -12.67
CA GLN A 91 -1.93 -14.94 -13.12
C GLN A 91 -2.03 -14.77 -14.63
N THR A 92 -1.75 -15.82 -15.40
CA THR A 92 -1.88 -15.79 -16.87
C THR A 92 -3.32 -15.48 -17.30
N PHE A 93 -4.31 -16.04 -16.61
CA PHE A 93 -5.72 -15.77 -16.86
C PHE A 93 -6.09 -14.31 -16.54
N CYS A 94 -5.73 -13.79 -15.37
CA CYS A 94 -5.99 -12.37 -15.06
C CYS A 94 -5.26 -11.44 -16.04
N ASP A 95 -4.09 -11.84 -16.54
CA ASP A 95 -3.34 -11.06 -17.52
C ASP A 95 -4.02 -11.03 -18.89
N SER A 96 -4.72 -12.10 -19.30
CA SER A 96 -5.46 -12.13 -20.57
C SER A 96 -6.75 -11.31 -20.53
N LEU A 97 -7.33 -11.09 -19.34
CA LEU A 97 -8.55 -10.29 -19.17
C LEU A 97 -8.31 -8.78 -19.17
N ILE A 98 -7.06 -8.31 -19.10
CA ILE A 98 -6.76 -6.88 -18.97
C ILE A 98 -6.48 -6.27 -20.33
N ASP A 99 -7.24 -5.22 -20.63
CA ASP A 99 -7.00 -4.35 -21.78
C ASP A 99 -5.77 -3.46 -21.56
N GLN A 100 -4.66 -3.79 -22.22
CA GLN A 100 -3.45 -2.97 -22.15
C GLN A 100 -3.56 -1.68 -22.98
N ASP A 101 -4.47 -1.60 -23.94
CA ASP A 101 -4.64 -0.39 -24.74
C ASP A 101 -5.49 0.63 -23.98
N LEU A 102 -6.52 0.17 -23.25
CA LEU A 102 -7.32 1.01 -22.37
C LEU A 102 -6.60 1.34 -21.05
N PHE A 103 -6.14 0.32 -20.32
CA PHE A 103 -5.62 0.47 -18.95
C PHE A 103 -4.10 0.54 -18.86
N GLY A 104 -3.42 0.52 -20.01
CA GLY A 104 -1.97 0.53 -20.08
C GLY A 104 -1.31 1.91 -20.01
N GLY A 105 -2.03 2.97 -19.66
CA GLY A 105 -1.43 4.26 -19.33
C GLY A 105 -1.36 4.47 -17.82
N LEU A 106 -0.29 5.06 -17.28
CA LEU A 106 -0.26 5.45 -15.85
C LEU A 106 -1.45 6.36 -15.52
N LEU A 107 -1.73 7.32 -16.39
CA LEU A 107 -2.90 8.21 -16.31
C LEU A 107 -3.79 7.96 -17.52
N SER A 108 -5.10 8.11 -17.33
CA SER A 108 -6.03 8.09 -18.45
C SER A 108 -5.76 9.30 -19.36
N PRO A 109 -5.83 9.14 -20.70
CA PRO A 109 -5.66 10.26 -21.62
C PRO A 109 -6.64 11.39 -21.27
N PHE A 110 -6.11 12.60 -21.10
CA PHE A 110 -6.96 13.78 -20.92
C PHE A 110 -7.39 14.32 -22.28
N PRO A 111 -8.63 14.80 -22.42
CA PRO A 111 -9.11 15.30 -23.69
C PRO A 111 -8.24 16.46 -24.18
N SER A 112 -7.66 16.26 -25.37
CA SER A 112 -6.91 17.31 -26.10
C SER A 112 -7.82 18.04 -27.09
N SER A 113 -9.03 17.52 -27.29
CA SER A 113 -10.02 17.96 -28.27
C SER A 113 -11.43 17.62 -27.78
N VAL A 114 -12.45 18.25 -28.39
CA VAL A 114 -13.87 18.03 -28.06
C VAL A 114 -14.34 16.59 -28.36
N ASP A 115 -13.64 15.86 -29.24
CA ASP A 115 -14.03 14.52 -29.68
C ASP A 115 -13.39 13.35 -28.91
N THR A 116 -12.55 13.63 -27.90
CA THR A 116 -11.91 12.59 -27.10
C THR A 116 -12.80 12.19 -25.91
N PRO A 117 -13.06 10.89 -25.69
CA PRO A 117 -13.91 10.43 -24.59
C PRO A 117 -13.32 10.81 -23.24
N ASP A 118 -14.19 11.01 -22.26
CA ASP A 118 -13.81 11.33 -20.89
C ASP A 118 -12.79 10.33 -20.32
N PRO A 119 -11.94 10.75 -19.37
CA PRO A 119 -11.01 9.84 -18.72
C PRO A 119 -11.75 8.68 -18.05
N LEU A 120 -11.27 7.47 -18.32
CA LEU A 120 -11.86 6.21 -17.82
C LEU A 120 -11.42 5.89 -16.38
N TYR A 121 -10.24 6.37 -15.97
CA TYR A 121 -9.64 6.12 -14.66
C TYR A 121 -8.73 7.29 -14.25
N LEU A 122 -8.39 7.36 -12.96
CA LEU A 122 -7.45 8.36 -12.44
C LEU A 122 -6.01 7.91 -12.66
N MET A 123 -5.70 6.70 -12.18
CA MET A 123 -4.35 6.15 -12.22
C MET A 123 -4.39 4.64 -12.43
N SER A 124 -3.43 4.08 -13.16
CA SER A 124 -3.33 2.64 -13.41
C SER A 124 -1.95 2.11 -13.03
N PHE A 125 -1.98 1.05 -12.23
CA PHE A 125 -0.84 0.24 -11.81
C PHE A 125 -0.80 -1.08 -12.59
N VAL A 126 -1.56 -1.19 -13.69
CA VAL A 126 -1.52 -2.35 -14.58
C VAL A 126 -0.13 -2.45 -15.19
N SER A 127 0.50 -3.59 -14.98
CA SER A 127 1.80 -3.94 -15.50
C SER A 127 1.71 -5.09 -16.52
N ARG A 128 2.68 -5.17 -17.44
CA ARG A 128 2.71 -6.25 -18.44
C ARG A 128 3.19 -7.59 -17.83
N PRO A 129 2.84 -8.74 -18.42
CA PRO A 129 3.43 -10.01 -18.03
C PRO A 129 4.96 -9.95 -18.01
N GLY A 130 5.57 -10.46 -16.93
CA GLY A 130 7.03 -10.44 -16.75
C GLY A 130 7.61 -9.12 -16.21
N SER A 131 6.82 -8.07 -16.00
CA SER A 131 7.25 -6.82 -15.35
C SER A 131 7.64 -7.00 -13.87
N TYR A 132 7.23 -8.10 -13.25
CA TYR A 132 7.56 -8.47 -11.87
C TYR A 132 8.97 -9.05 -11.72
N SER A 133 9.79 -9.06 -12.77
CA SER A 133 11.20 -9.45 -12.64
C SER A 133 11.85 -8.64 -11.52
N LYS A 134 12.48 -9.36 -10.57
CA LYS A 134 13.24 -8.77 -9.46
C LYS A 134 14.56 -8.27 -10.01
N ASP A 135 14.55 -7.08 -10.61
CA ASP A 135 15.80 -6.36 -10.77
C ASP A 135 16.34 -6.11 -9.36
N PRO A 136 17.61 -6.46 -9.08
CA PRO A 136 18.18 -6.22 -7.76
C PRO A 136 18.14 -4.72 -7.49
N VAL A 137 17.66 -4.34 -6.30
CA VAL A 137 17.67 -2.96 -5.84
C VAL A 137 19.14 -2.56 -5.62
N LYS A 138 19.64 -1.59 -6.38
CA LYS A 138 21.06 -1.16 -6.36
C LYS A 138 21.26 0.14 -5.63
N THR A 139 20.26 1.02 -5.70
CA THR A 139 20.29 2.38 -5.16
C THR A 139 18.96 2.69 -4.49
N LYS A 140 18.93 3.69 -3.63
CA LYS A 140 17.71 4.21 -3.02
C LYS A 140 16.68 4.76 -4.02
N PHE A 141 17.05 4.90 -5.29
CA PHE A 141 16.14 5.32 -6.37
C PHE A 141 15.45 4.14 -7.05
N ASP A 142 15.93 2.92 -6.83
CA ASP A 142 15.24 1.71 -7.27
C ASP A 142 14.06 1.44 -6.34
N VAL A 143 12.98 0.90 -6.88
CA VAL A 143 11.74 0.71 -6.12
C VAL A 143 11.72 -0.68 -5.46
N PRO A 144 11.60 -0.78 -4.11
CA PRO A 144 11.46 -2.06 -3.43
C PRO A 144 10.11 -2.72 -3.71
N SER A 145 9.96 -3.99 -3.33
CA SER A 145 8.66 -4.64 -3.37
C SER A 145 7.64 -3.95 -2.46
N GLY A 146 6.39 -3.86 -2.93
CA GLY A 146 5.28 -3.32 -2.16
C GLY A 146 4.77 -4.30 -1.11
N LEU A 147 3.94 -3.83 -0.18
CA LEU A 147 3.41 -4.65 0.92
C LEU A 147 2.54 -5.80 0.41
N THR A 148 1.72 -5.54 -0.60
CA THR A 148 0.89 -6.54 -1.29
C THR A 148 1.75 -7.55 -2.03
N GLU A 149 2.87 -7.13 -2.60
CA GLU A 149 3.81 -8.06 -3.24
C GLU A 149 4.45 -8.97 -2.20
N GLU A 150 4.94 -8.40 -1.09
CA GLU A 150 5.52 -9.16 0.03
C GLU A 150 4.51 -10.16 0.62
N TYR A 151 3.26 -9.75 0.79
CA TYR A 151 2.17 -10.63 1.25
C TYR A 151 1.88 -11.76 0.25
N LEU A 152 1.73 -11.45 -1.04
CA LEU A 152 1.39 -12.46 -2.05
C LEU A 152 2.54 -13.43 -2.35
N LEU A 153 3.80 -13.02 -2.19
CA LEU A 153 4.92 -13.95 -2.23
C LEU A 153 4.82 -15.02 -1.14
N ARG A 154 4.11 -14.73 -0.03
CA ARG A 154 3.82 -15.68 1.05
C ARG A 154 2.58 -16.52 0.83
N PHE A 155 1.72 -16.14 -0.11
CA PHE A 155 0.46 -16.83 -0.40
C PHE A 155 0.67 -18.34 -0.60
N ARG A 156 1.79 -18.73 -1.23
CA ARG A 156 2.13 -20.14 -1.51
C ARG A 156 2.57 -20.96 -0.29
N TYR A 157 2.75 -20.35 0.87
CA TYR A 157 3.19 -21.01 2.11
C TYR A 157 2.08 -21.17 3.16
N GLY A 158 0.80 -21.00 2.77
CA GLY A 158 -0.35 -21.42 3.59
C GLY A 158 -0.84 -20.44 4.66
N ARG A 159 -0.37 -19.18 4.69
CA ARG A 159 -0.85 -18.15 5.65
C ARG A 159 -2.15 -17.44 5.23
N HIS A 160 -2.69 -17.72 4.04
CA HIS A 160 -3.81 -16.95 3.46
C HIS A 160 -5.20 -17.40 3.92
N ASP A 161 -5.31 -18.56 4.56
CA ASP A 161 -6.60 -19.09 5.01
C ASP A 161 -7.10 -18.42 6.31
N GLU A 162 -6.20 -17.78 7.06
CA GLU A 162 -6.47 -17.27 8.41
C GLU A 162 -6.28 -15.74 8.56
N SER A 163 -5.65 -15.06 7.59
CA SER A 163 -5.30 -13.64 7.72
C SER A 163 -5.31 -12.91 6.38
N ASP A 164 -5.88 -11.70 6.36
CA ASP A 164 -5.75 -10.79 5.22
C ASP A 164 -4.40 -10.02 5.28
N ILE A 165 -4.12 -9.19 4.26
CA ILE A 165 -2.89 -8.37 4.25
C ILE A 165 -2.84 -7.37 5.40
N VAL A 166 -3.97 -6.81 5.82
CA VAL A 166 -4.02 -5.86 6.93
C VAL A 166 -3.59 -6.58 8.20
N ASP A 167 -4.15 -7.75 8.48
CA ASP A 167 -3.81 -8.57 9.65
C ASP A 167 -2.31 -8.93 9.65
N MET A 168 -1.77 -9.35 8.50
CA MET A 168 -0.33 -9.66 8.37
C MET A 168 0.56 -8.45 8.67
N LEU A 169 0.17 -7.26 8.23
CA LEU A 169 0.94 -6.05 8.50
C LEU A 169 0.80 -5.60 9.96
N GLN A 170 -0.34 -5.86 10.61
CA GLN A 170 -0.52 -5.63 12.04
C GLN A 170 0.34 -6.58 12.90
N GLU A 171 0.56 -7.83 12.47
CA GLU A 171 1.40 -8.83 13.15
C GLU A 171 2.79 -8.28 13.52
N TYR A 172 3.37 -7.43 12.65
CA TYR A 172 4.65 -6.78 12.93
C TYR A 172 4.60 -5.92 14.20
N TRP A 173 3.53 -5.16 14.41
CA TRP A 173 3.42 -4.20 15.51
C TRP A 173 2.99 -4.88 16.80
N HIS A 174 2.03 -5.80 16.71
CA HIS A 174 1.51 -6.50 17.88
C HIS A 174 2.48 -7.55 18.41
N ASP A 175 3.00 -8.41 17.52
CA ASP A 175 3.69 -9.62 17.93
C ASP A 175 5.20 -9.49 17.79
N TRP A 176 5.67 -9.11 16.59
CA TRP A 176 7.11 -9.22 16.28
C TRP A 176 7.92 -8.08 16.88
N GLY A 177 7.38 -6.87 16.82
CA GLY A 177 7.92 -5.67 17.45
C GLY A 177 7.75 -5.67 18.97
N GLY A 178 6.88 -6.53 19.52
CA GLY A 178 6.66 -6.68 20.96
C GLY A 178 5.98 -5.48 21.62
N PHE A 179 5.32 -4.61 20.86
CA PHE A 179 4.68 -3.39 21.39
C PHE A 179 3.29 -3.66 21.97
N GLY A 180 2.65 -4.77 21.60
CA GLY A 180 1.26 -5.07 21.94
C GLY A 180 0.23 -4.20 21.20
N GLY A 181 0.67 -3.35 20.28
CA GLY A 181 -0.18 -2.44 19.52
C GLY A 181 0.60 -1.49 18.62
N HIS A 182 -0.15 -0.67 17.90
CA HIS A 182 0.41 0.42 17.08
C HIS A 182 1.09 1.48 17.95
N ILE A 183 2.17 2.06 17.43
CA ILE A 183 2.95 3.09 18.14
C ILE A 183 2.66 4.51 17.61
N TYR A 184 2.10 4.63 16.40
CA TYR A 184 1.74 5.91 15.78
C TYR A 184 0.30 5.93 15.27
N GLU A 185 -0.29 7.12 15.19
CA GLU A 185 -1.72 7.36 14.93
C GLU A 185 -2.25 6.64 13.68
N ASN A 186 -1.57 6.79 12.54
CA ASN A 186 -2.05 6.27 11.25
C ASN A 186 -1.86 4.76 11.07
N GLN A 187 -1.13 4.08 11.97
CA GLN A 187 -0.79 2.66 11.83
C GLN A 187 -1.96 1.72 12.10
N SER A 188 -3.00 2.21 12.78
CA SER A 188 -4.23 1.44 13.03
C SER A 188 -4.98 1.03 11.77
N LEU A 189 -4.88 1.85 10.71
CA LEU A 189 -5.47 1.60 9.40
C LEU A 189 -4.40 1.27 8.36
N PHE A 190 -3.23 1.89 8.46
CA PHE A 190 -2.16 1.74 7.49
C PHE A 190 -0.89 1.27 8.21
N PRO A 191 -0.81 -0.02 8.58
CA PRO A 191 0.15 -0.59 9.52
C PRO A 191 1.59 -0.70 8.99
N TRP A 192 2.15 0.40 8.50
CA TRP A 192 3.56 0.54 8.12
C TRP A 192 4.18 1.77 8.79
N ASP A 193 5.51 1.81 8.83
CA ASP A 193 6.23 3.04 9.12
C ASP A 193 6.55 3.77 7.80
N CYS A 194 6.03 4.99 7.63
CA CYS A 194 6.23 5.82 6.43
C CYS A 194 7.51 6.69 6.49
N THR A 195 8.48 6.35 7.32
CA THR A 195 9.79 7.01 7.40
C THR A 195 10.70 6.52 6.28
N GLU A 196 11.17 7.45 5.44
CA GLU A 196 12.06 7.14 4.32
C GLU A 196 13.49 6.85 4.80
N ALA A 197 14.03 5.71 4.38
CA ALA A 197 15.44 5.42 4.56
C ALA A 197 16.32 6.26 3.61
N PHE A 198 17.62 6.32 3.90
CA PHE A 198 18.64 6.87 3.00
C PHE A 198 18.58 8.39 2.72
N GLY A 199 18.15 9.17 3.71
CA GLY A 199 18.30 10.64 3.75
C GLY A 199 17.39 11.45 2.82
N ARG A 200 16.19 10.97 2.47
CA ARG A 200 15.29 11.62 1.49
C ARG A 200 14.28 12.59 2.09
N TYR A 201 13.69 12.26 3.25
CA TYR A 201 12.57 13.03 3.79
C TYR A 201 12.72 13.28 5.30
N PRO A 202 12.55 14.54 5.75
CA PRO A 202 12.80 14.89 7.15
C PRO A 202 11.69 14.40 8.09
N ALA A 203 10.47 14.20 7.61
CA ALA A 203 9.39 13.73 8.47
C ALA A 203 9.53 12.23 8.75
N THR A 204 9.28 11.84 9.98
CA THR A 204 9.12 10.45 10.41
C THR A 204 7.65 10.03 10.37
N CYS A 205 7.33 8.78 10.69
CA CYS A 205 5.94 8.31 10.80
C CYS A 205 5.21 8.88 12.03
N ASN A 206 5.93 9.34 13.04
CA ASN A 206 5.32 10.01 14.19
C ASN A 206 4.85 11.43 13.85
N ASP A 207 5.59 12.10 12.95
CA ASP A 207 5.34 13.49 12.54
C ASP A 207 4.65 13.57 11.16
N CYS A 208 4.11 12.45 10.66
CA CYS A 208 3.47 12.43 9.35
C CYS A 208 2.00 12.85 9.44
N ASN A 209 1.53 13.53 8.39
CA ASN A 209 0.09 13.63 8.14
C ASN A 209 -0.39 12.43 7.32
N MET A 210 -1.71 12.24 7.25
CA MET A 210 -2.33 11.16 6.47
C MET A 210 -1.83 11.13 5.02
N ALA A 211 -1.67 12.31 4.39
CA ALA A 211 -1.19 12.41 3.01
C ALA A 211 0.19 11.78 2.81
N LYS A 212 1.18 12.15 3.62
CA LYS A 212 2.50 11.52 3.56
C LYS A 212 2.41 10.02 3.84
N HIS A 213 1.58 9.61 4.80
CA HIS A 213 1.47 8.22 5.23
C HIS A 213 0.96 7.28 4.13
N VAL A 214 -0.13 7.66 3.46
CA VAL A 214 -0.74 6.85 2.39
C VAL A 214 0.02 6.96 1.05
N TRP A 215 0.62 8.12 0.78
CA TRP A 215 1.46 8.29 -0.42
C TRP A 215 2.85 7.65 -0.31
N ALA A 216 3.25 7.19 0.88
CA ALA A 216 4.44 6.38 1.03
C ALA A 216 4.32 5.03 0.30
N PHE A 217 3.11 4.47 0.19
CA PHE A 217 2.79 3.22 -0.49
C PHE A 217 1.47 3.34 -1.25
N PRO A 218 1.42 4.11 -2.36
CA PRO A 218 0.15 4.51 -2.95
C PRO A 218 -0.64 3.29 -3.47
N PHE A 219 0.00 2.38 -4.20
CA PHE A 219 -0.62 1.13 -4.68
C PHE A 219 -1.21 0.28 -3.54
N ASP A 220 -0.45 0.08 -2.47
CA ASP A 220 -0.91 -0.69 -1.31
C ASP A 220 -2.02 0.05 -0.57
N SER A 221 -1.97 1.38 -0.50
CA SER A 221 -2.94 2.20 0.24
C SER A 221 -4.33 2.16 -0.37
N TRP A 222 -4.49 2.21 -1.70
CA TRP A 222 -5.82 2.02 -2.30
C TRP A 222 -6.37 0.63 -2.04
N SER A 223 -5.52 -0.39 -2.10
CA SER A 223 -5.93 -1.78 -1.84
C SER A 223 -6.37 -1.96 -0.38
N ILE A 224 -5.60 -1.41 0.56
CA ILE A 224 -5.88 -1.47 2.01
C ILE A 224 -7.10 -0.64 2.37
N ALA A 225 -7.28 0.54 1.79
CA ALA A 225 -8.50 1.34 1.97
C ALA A 225 -9.75 0.56 1.51
N ALA A 226 -9.69 -0.07 0.33
CA ALA A 226 -10.78 -0.90 -0.17
C ALA A 226 -11.10 -2.08 0.76
N LEU A 227 -10.07 -2.79 1.25
CA LEU A 227 -10.24 -3.88 2.22
C LEU A 227 -10.92 -3.38 3.50
N HIS A 228 -10.44 -2.27 4.05
CA HIS A 228 -11.05 -1.66 5.22
C HIS A 228 -12.53 -1.32 5.03
N LEU A 229 -12.91 -0.77 3.87
CA LEU A 229 -14.31 -0.43 3.56
C LEU A 229 -15.23 -1.65 3.48
N THR A 230 -14.68 -2.83 3.19
CA THR A 230 -15.41 -4.10 3.17
C THR A 230 -15.34 -4.88 4.49
N LYS A 231 -14.38 -4.54 5.36
CA LYS A 231 -14.14 -5.22 6.64
C LYS A 231 -15.18 -4.78 7.67
N ASP A 232 -15.81 -5.72 8.37
CA ASP A 232 -16.79 -5.43 9.42
C ASP A 232 -16.10 -5.15 10.78
N ARG A 233 -16.78 -4.47 11.69
CA ARG A 233 -16.29 -4.01 12.99
C ARG A 233 -15.76 -5.14 13.89
N HIS A 234 -16.26 -6.37 13.71
CA HIS A 234 -15.89 -7.53 14.51
C HIS A 234 -14.59 -8.21 14.03
N LEU A 235 -14.10 -7.80 12.85
CA LEU A 235 -12.84 -8.28 12.29
C LEU A 235 -11.65 -7.39 12.68
N TYR A 236 -11.88 -6.34 13.47
CA TYR A 236 -10.80 -5.55 14.05
C TYR A 236 -10.39 -6.13 15.40
N PRO A 237 -9.09 -6.05 15.76
CA PRO A 237 -8.65 -6.48 17.08
C PRO A 237 -9.35 -5.67 18.16
N ALA A 238 -9.81 -6.36 19.21
CA ALA A 238 -10.45 -5.70 20.34
C ALA A 238 -9.42 -4.88 21.12
N ALA A 239 -9.83 -3.69 21.59
CA ALA A 239 -8.97 -2.84 22.42
C ALA A 239 -8.58 -3.52 23.76
N ASN A 240 -9.43 -4.42 24.27
CA ASN A 240 -9.14 -5.23 25.44
C ASN A 240 -9.15 -6.73 25.08
N PRO A 241 -7.99 -7.42 25.12
CA PRO A 241 -7.90 -8.86 24.88
C PRO A 241 -8.66 -9.71 25.92
N GLU A 242 -8.80 -9.23 27.16
CA GLU A 242 -9.45 -9.98 28.26
C GLU A 242 -10.98 -9.96 28.15
N ASN A 243 -11.54 -8.97 27.47
CA ASN A 243 -12.95 -8.87 27.16
C ASN A 243 -13.13 -8.36 25.73
N PRO A 244 -12.99 -9.27 24.73
CA PRO A 244 -13.01 -8.89 23.34
C PRO A 244 -14.40 -8.41 22.95
N GLN A 245 -14.55 -7.09 22.84
CA GLN A 245 -15.74 -6.45 22.32
C GLN A 245 -15.46 -5.90 20.92
N PRO A 246 -16.39 -6.04 19.98
CA PRO A 246 -16.31 -5.32 18.71
C PRO A 246 -16.25 -3.81 18.94
N LEU A 247 -15.76 -3.07 17.93
CA LEU A 247 -15.77 -1.61 17.98
C LEU A 247 -17.19 -1.08 18.25
N SER A 248 -17.29 -0.12 19.18
CA SER A 248 -18.53 0.61 19.42
C SER A 248 -18.97 1.37 18.16
N ASP A 249 -20.23 1.81 18.11
CA ASP A 249 -20.72 2.58 16.96
C ASP A 249 -19.91 3.86 16.71
N ALA A 250 -19.44 4.52 17.77
CA ALA A 250 -18.63 5.73 17.67
C ALA A 250 -17.23 5.43 17.11
N GLU A 251 -16.56 4.41 17.64
CA GLU A 251 -15.25 3.98 17.16
C GLU A 251 -15.32 3.47 15.72
N TRP A 252 -16.38 2.72 15.40
CA TRP A 252 -16.63 2.23 14.05
C TRP A 252 -16.84 3.38 13.06
N MET A 253 -17.66 4.37 13.42
CA MET A 253 -17.86 5.56 12.60
C MET A 253 -16.56 6.33 12.39
N GLN A 254 -15.78 6.57 13.46
CA GLN A 254 -14.49 7.26 13.36
C GLN A 254 -13.52 6.51 12.46
N ASN A 255 -13.47 5.18 12.59
CA ASN A 255 -12.66 4.30 11.77
C ASN A 255 -13.05 4.39 10.28
N ARG A 256 -14.35 4.38 9.96
CA ARG A 256 -14.85 4.57 8.58
C ARG A 256 -14.51 5.94 8.01
N LEU A 257 -14.72 7.00 8.80
CA LEU A 257 -14.39 8.36 8.38
C LEU A 257 -12.89 8.52 8.12
N ALA A 258 -12.03 7.95 8.97
CA ALA A 258 -10.59 7.99 8.78
C ALA A 258 -10.14 7.29 7.49
N VAL A 259 -10.74 6.13 7.16
CA VAL A 259 -10.48 5.43 5.88
C VAL A 259 -10.96 6.27 4.68
N LEU A 260 -12.13 6.90 4.77
CA LEU A 260 -12.65 7.76 3.71
C LEU A 260 -11.79 9.01 3.52
N VAL A 261 -11.29 9.62 4.59
CA VAL A 261 -10.33 10.75 4.52
C VAL A 261 -9.03 10.31 3.86
N ALA A 262 -8.51 9.13 4.22
CA ALA A 262 -7.31 8.59 3.58
C ALA A 262 -7.52 8.34 2.08
N GLN A 263 -8.69 7.81 1.70
CA GLN A 263 -9.07 7.61 0.30
C GLN A 263 -9.20 8.94 -0.45
N ASP A 264 -9.86 9.94 0.14
CA ASP A 264 -10.00 11.29 -0.42
C ASP A 264 -8.64 11.91 -0.69
N VAL A 265 -7.70 11.82 0.26
CA VAL A 265 -6.33 12.32 0.11
C VAL A 265 -5.57 11.63 -1.04
N LEU A 266 -5.77 10.31 -1.22
CA LEU A 266 -5.22 9.58 -2.37
C LEU A 266 -5.87 10.03 -3.68
N LEU A 267 -7.19 10.21 -3.71
CA LEU A 267 -7.92 10.63 -4.90
C LEU A 267 -7.56 12.06 -5.29
N ALA A 268 -7.53 13.00 -4.35
CA ALA A 268 -7.21 14.41 -4.59
C ALA A 268 -5.81 14.58 -5.20
N ALA A 269 -4.80 13.90 -4.66
CA ALA A 269 -3.45 13.97 -5.21
C ALA A 269 -3.34 13.24 -6.57
N ALA A 270 -4.04 12.12 -6.76
CA ALA A 270 -4.13 11.46 -8.06
C ALA A 270 -4.81 12.35 -9.12
N THR A 271 -5.91 13.01 -8.77
CA THR A 271 -6.60 14.00 -9.60
C THR A 271 -5.66 15.16 -9.94
N ALA A 272 -4.93 15.71 -8.97
CA ALA A 272 -3.99 16.80 -9.21
C ALA A 272 -2.90 16.39 -10.21
N MET A 273 -2.34 15.18 -10.07
CA MET A 273 -1.39 14.63 -11.04
C MET A 273 -2.02 14.43 -12.42
N ALA A 274 -3.25 13.89 -12.47
CA ALA A 274 -3.99 13.67 -13.70
C ALA A 274 -4.34 14.96 -14.44
N ARG A 275 -4.66 16.05 -13.72
CA ARG A 275 -4.98 17.37 -14.29
C ARG A 275 -3.72 18.17 -14.67
N THR A 276 -2.52 17.79 -14.22
CA THR A 276 -1.31 18.60 -14.40
C THR A 276 -0.55 18.24 -15.69
N PRO A 277 -0.51 19.09 -16.73
CA PRO A 277 0.15 18.76 -18.00
C PRO A 277 1.67 18.53 -17.84
N LEU A 278 2.31 19.23 -16.90
CA LEU A 278 3.72 19.04 -16.58
C LEU A 278 4.01 17.63 -16.06
N PHE A 279 3.09 17.05 -15.27
CA PHE A 279 3.24 15.69 -14.77
C PHE A 279 3.11 14.67 -15.89
N HIS A 280 2.13 14.85 -16.80
CA HIS A 280 2.02 14.04 -18.02
C HIS A 280 3.30 14.08 -18.85
N LYS A 281 3.85 15.27 -19.09
CA LYS A 281 5.10 15.43 -19.84
C LYS A 281 6.29 14.76 -19.12
N ALA A 282 6.38 14.93 -17.80
CA ALA A 282 7.45 14.36 -16.99
C ALA A 282 7.38 12.82 -16.88
N THR A 283 6.21 12.22 -17.11
CA THR A 283 5.99 10.77 -17.06
C THR A 283 5.82 10.14 -18.44
N ALA A 284 5.84 10.92 -19.52
CA ALA A 284 5.68 10.44 -20.89
C ALA A 284 6.72 9.37 -21.29
N TRP A 285 7.93 9.44 -20.72
CA TRP A 285 9.01 8.47 -20.96
C TRP A 285 8.63 7.03 -20.55
N LEU A 286 7.67 6.85 -19.63
CA LEU A 286 7.16 5.54 -19.25
C LEU A 286 6.56 4.82 -20.47
N ARG A 287 5.91 5.54 -21.39
CA ARG A 287 5.29 4.92 -22.56
C ARG A 287 6.28 4.61 -23.68
N THR A 288 7.51 5.14 -23.62
CA THR A 288 8.51 5.04 -24.68
C THR A 288 9.69 4.14 -24.31
N GLN A 289 9.46 3.13 -23.47
CA GLN A 289 10.50 2.20 -23.05
C GLN A 289 10.87 1.22 -24.17
N ALA A 290 12.17 0.91 -24.29
CA ALA A 290 12.66 -0.07 -25.26
C ALA A 290 12.13 -1.49 -24.97
N ASP A 291 11.98 -1.83 -23.68
CA ASP A 291 11.27 -3.01 -23.23
C ASP A 291 9.88 -2.59 -22.74
N PRO A 292 8.78 -2.95 -23.42
CA PRO A 292 7.43 -2.63 -22.99
C PRO A 292 7.12 -3.11 -21.57
N ARG A 293 7.81 -4.13 -21.04
CA ARG A 293 7.60 -4.59 -19.65
C ARG A 293 8.07 -3.58 -18.60
N ARG A 294 8.85 -2.58 -19.01
CA ARG A 294 9.34 -1.48 -18.19
C ARG A 294 8.48 -0.22 -18.34
N ASP A 295 7.38 -0.28 -19.10
CA ASP A 295 6.49 0.87 -19.33
C ASP A 295 5.71 1.33 -18.09
N ARG A 296 6.04 0.74 -16.95
CA ARG A 296 5.64 1.13 -15.61
C ARG A 296 6.86 1.23 -14.72
N LEU A 297 6.91 2.34 -13.99
CA LEU A 297 7.49 2.28 -12.67
C LEU A 297 6.60 1.31 -11.89
N LYS A 298 7.21 0.27 -11.29
CA LYS A 298 6.60 -0.30 -10.09
C LYS A 298 6.48 0.90 -9.16
N LEU A 299 5.30 1.49 -9.01
CA LEU A 299 5.06 2.53 -8.00
C LEU A 299 4.93 1.82 -6.64
N GLY A 300 5.92 0.98 -6.34
CA GLY A 300 6.16 0.49 -5.00
C GLY A 300 6.55 1.67 -4.12
N GLY A 301 6.43 1.45 -2.82
CA GLY A 301 6.61 2.55 -1.89
C GLY A 301 8.05 2.93 -1.67
N ILE A 302 8.22 3.78 -0.67
CA ILE A 302 9.52 4.23 -0.21
C ILE A 302 10.38 3.05 0.29
N HIS A 303 11.70 3.25 0.28
CA HIS A 303 12.58 2.45 1.14
C HIS A 303 12.22 2.74 2.60
N ARG A 304 11.74 1.73 3.32
CA ARG A 304 11.31 1.90 4.72
C ARG A 304 12.51 1.94 5.64
N ALA A 305 12.56 2.94 6.50
CA ALA A 305 13.47 2.94 7.63
C ALA A 305 13.05 1.94 8.73
N GLN A 306 11.85 1.37 8.64
CA GLN A 306 11.32 0.33 9.55
C GLN A 306 12.34 -0.81 9.75
N PRO A 307 12.87 -1.01 10.97
CA PRO A 307 13.72 -2.15 11.29
C PRO A 307 13.04 -3.49 10.92
N PHE A 308 13.81 -4.43 10.40
CA PHE A 308 13.33 -5.79 10.08
C PHE A 308 12.15 -5.90 9.08
N SER A 309 11.75 -4.80 8.41
CA SER A 309 10.76 -4.82 7.33
C SER A 309 11.15 -5.71 6.14
N HIS A 310 12.46 -5.85 5.88
CA HIS A 310 13.02 -6.54 4.70
C HIS A 310 13.48 -7.98 4.97
N ALA A 311 13.31 -8.50 6.19
CA ALA A 311 13.72 -9.86 6.55
C ALA A 311 12.96 -10.94 5.74
N PHE A 312 11.81 -10.58 5.18
CA PHE A 312 10.95 -11.45 4.37
C PHE A 312 11.47 -11.75 2.97
N GLU A 313 12.23 -10.83 2.38
CA GLU A 313 12.77 -11.01 1.02
C GLU A 313 13.96 -11.97 0.97
N HIS A 314 14.65 -12.16 2.10
CA HIS A 314 15.93 -12.86 2.17
C HIS A 314 15.83 -14.35 2.52
N GLY A 315 14.63 -14.95 2.49
CA GLY A 315 14.48 -16.38 2.78
C GLY A 315 14.83 -16.75 4.23
N ARG A 316 15.02 -15.78 5.14
CA ARG A 316 15.33 -16.00 6.56
C ARG A 316 14.08 -16.41 7.37
N TYR A 317 13.19 -17.18 6.75
CA TYR A 317 11.93 -17.70 7.31
C TYR A 317 12.11 -18.63 8.52
N HIS A 318 13.34 -19.04 8.82
CA HIS A 318 13.62 -20.07 9.81
C HIS A 318 13.83 -19.55 11.24
N HIS A 319 13.86 -18.23 11.43
CA HIS A 319 13.99 -17.64 12.75
C HIS A 319 12.74 -16.83 13.06
N TYR A 320 11.86 -17.38 13.89
CA TYR A 320 10.93 -16.58 14.68
C TYR A 320 11.78 -15.60 15.48
N PHE A 321 11.85 -14.34 15.04
CA PHE A 321 12.57 -13.31 15.78
C PHE A 321 11.54 -12.45 16.49
N VAL A 322 11.64 -12.44 17.81
CA VAL A 322 11.07 -11.39 18.64
C VAL A 322 12.08 -10.25 18.64
N ALA A 323 11.62 -9.00 18.52
CA ALA A 323 12.52 -7.86 18.54
C ALA A 323 13.36 -7.83 19.83
N GLU A 324 14.64 -7.45 19.72
CA GLU A 324 15.57 -7.45 20.86
C GLU A 324 15.09 -6.59 22.02
N TRP A 325 14.30 -5.55 21.74
CA TRP A 325 13.73 -4.66 22.74
C TRP A 325 12.45 -5.18 23.39
N ALA A 326 11.86 -6.31 22.98
CA ALA A 326 10.55 -6.75 23.46
C ALA A 326 10.49 -6.94 24.99
N HIS A 327 11.61 -7.24 25.64
CA HIS A 327 11.71 -7.38 27.10
C HIS A 327 11.72 -6.04 27.87
N LEU A 328 11.83 -4.90 27.18
CA LEU A 328 11.89 -3.57 27.76
C LEU A 328 10.49 -3.02 28.08
N LEU A 329 10.45 -1.94 28.87
CA LEU A 329 9.21 -1.20 29.11
C LEU A 329 8.72 -0.51 27.82
N PRO A 330 7.41 -0.25 27.64
CA PRO A 330 6.86 0.25 26.37
C PRO A 330 7.56 1.50 25.82
N HIS A 331 7.86 2.49 26.67
CA HIS A 331 8.58 3.70 26.23
C HIS A 331 10.02 3.42 25.77
N GLN A 332 10.68 2.42 26.36
CA GLN A 332 12.03 1.99 25.98
C GLN A 332 12.01 1.14 24.71
N GLN A 333 10.97 0.35 24.51
CA GLN A 333 10.74 -0.37 23.25
C GLN A 333 10.64 0.62 22.08
N ILE A 334 9.81 1.65 22.22
CA ILE A 334 9.65 2.71 21.21
C ILE A 334 10.99 3.42 20.98
N ALA A 335 11.70 3.84 22.03
CA ALA A 335 13.00 4.49 21.89
C ALA A 335 14.05 3.61 21.19
N ALA A 336 14.08 2.31 21.47
CA ALA A 336 14.99 1.36 20.82
C ALA A 336 14.64 1.17 19.33
N TYR A 337 13.35 1.07 19.01
CA TYR A 337 12.85 1.03 17.64
C TYR A 337 13.25 2.29 16.85
N GLU A 338 12.99 3.47 17.41
CA GLU A 338 13.29 4.76 16.78
C GLU A 338 14.79 4.95 16.57
N LEU A 339 15.62 4.51 17.53
CA LEU A 339 17.08 4.55 17.39
C LEU A 339 17.57 3.80 16.15
N LEU A 340 17.04 2.59 15.91
CA LEU A 340 17.40 1.78 14.74
C LEU A 340 16.82 2.34 13.45
N ARG A 341 15.56 2.77 13.47
CA ARG A 341 14.89 3.43 12.35
C ARG A 341 15.70 4.64 11.91
N ASP A 342 16.02 5.54 12.82
CA ASP A 342 16.74 6.78 12.54
C ASP A 342 18.20 6.50 12.12
N GLY A 343 18.77 5.39 12.61
CA GLY A 343 20.03 4.84 12.09
C GLY A 343 19.97 4.56 10.59
N ARG A 344 18.88 3.96 10.10
CA ARG A 344 18.67 3.73 8.66
C ARG A 344 18.40 5.00 7.87
N VAL A 345 17.68 5.96 8.45
CA VAL A 345 17.46 7.28 7.83
C VAL A 345 18.80 7.97 7.53
N ARG A 346 19.76 7.87 8.45
CA ARG A 346 21.10 8.50 8.33
C ARG A 346 22.05 7.81 7.35
N MET A 347 21.71 6.62 6.84
CA MET A 347 22.56 5.96 5.84
C MET A 347 22.58 6.75 4.52
N PRO A 348 23.70 6.79 3.79
CA PRO A 348 23.79 7.60 2.56
C PRO A 348 23.04 6.97 1.37
N ASP A 349 23.09 5.64 1.25
CA ASP A 349 22.46 4.84 0.21
C ASP A 349 22.34 3.38 0.66
N LEU A 350 21.74 2.53 -0.17
CA LEU A 350 21.75 1.07 0.02
C LEU A 350 23.20 0.57 0.07
N PRO A 351 23.56 -0.27 1.06
CA PRO A 351 24.89 -0.86 1.10
C PRO A 351 25.09 -1.71 -0.16
N THR A 352 26.04 -1.31 -1.01
CA THR A 352 26.45 -2.07 -2.18
C THR A 352 27.12 -3.36 -1.70
N THR A 353 26.39 -4.47 -1.66
CA THR A 353 27.01 -5.79 -1.53
C THR A 353 27.49 -6.24 -2.92
N PRO A 354 28.79 -6.49 -3.12
CA PRO A 354 29.28 -7.04 -4.37
C PRO A 354 29.04 -8.55 -4.38
N ARG A 355 28.29 -9.01 -5.39
CA ARG A 355 28.08 -10.41 -5.83
C ARG A 355 27.15 -11.25 -4.95
N GLY A 356 26.42 -12.14 -5.63
CA GLY A 356 25.39 -12.99 -5.07
C GLY A 356 25.86 -13.78 -3.86
N PHE A 357 25.07 -13.70 -2.79
CA PHE A 357 25.14 -14.62 -1.66
C PHE A 357 24.64 -15.98 -2.12
N ALA A 358 25.58 -16.79 -2.61
CA ALA A 358 25.53 -18.21 -2.33
C ALA A 358 25.67 -18.37 -0.81
N ASP A 359 24.71 -19.06 -0.22
CA ASP A 359 24.88 -20.10 0.79
C ASP A 359 26.17 -20.00 1.63
N ASP A 360 26.05 -19.45 2.84
CA ASP A 360 26.88 -19.67 4.05
C ASP A 360 26.13 -18.91 5.16
N GLY A 361 25.59 -19.52 6.23
CA GLY A 361 26.21 -20.52 7.08
C GLY A 361 26.67 -19.82 8.37
N ASP A 362 25.75 -19.73 9.34
CA ASP A 362 26.03 -19.58 10.78
C ASP A 362 26.60 -18.24 11.31
N GLY A 363 26.23 -17.89 12.55
CA GLY A 363 26.85 -16.82 13.34
C GLY A 363 25.91 -15.77 13.93
N GLY A 364 25.34 -16.09 15.10
CA GLY A 364 24.66 -15.11 15.95
C GLY A 364 25.61 -14.12 16.66
N GLY A 365 25.01 -13.06 17.21
CA GLY A 365 25.56 -12.26 18.31
C GLY A 365 26.55 -11.16 17.94
N GLY A 366 26.22 -9.91 18.27
CA GLY A 366 27.20 -8.83 18.17
C GLY A 366 26.66 -7.43 18.41
N VAL A 367 26.23 -7.17 19.64
CA VAL A 367 26.00 -5.83 20.19
C VAL A 367 27.26 -4.97 19.98
N GLY A 368 27.13 -3.90 19.19
CA GLY A 368 28.15 -2.86 19.03
C GLY A 368 27.81 -1.61 19.83
N CYS A 369 27.84 -1.71 21.16
CA CYS A 369 27.88 -0.55 22.05
C CYS A 369 29.22 0.19 21.86
N GLY A 370 29.21 1.31 21.13
CA GLY A 370 30.34 2.23 21.03
C GLY A 370 30.24 3.37 22.04
N GLY A 371 30.39 3.05 23.33
CA GLY A 371 30.54 4.03 24.41
C GLY A 371 32.00 4.44 24.62
N CYS A 372 32.20 5.74 24.85
CA CYS A 372 33.45 6.43 25.18
C CYS A 372 34.38 5.68 26.15
N SER A 373 35.69 5.70 25.88
CA SER A 373 36.75 5.86 26.89
C SER A 373 38.07 6.22 26.20
N GLY A 374 38.67 7.31 26.66
CA GLY A 374 39.94 7.82 26.17
C GLY A 374 41.16 7.17 26.80
N ALA A 375 42.29 7.86 26.59
CA ALA A 375 43.64 7.65 27.10
C ALA A 375 44.54 6.70 26.29
N GLY A 376 45.26 7.29 25.34
CA GLY A 376 46.60 6.84 24.94
C GLY A 376 47.62 7.91 25.33
N CYS A 377 48.20 7.80 26.52
CA CYS A 377 49.48 8.45 26.84
C CYS A 377 50.62 7.47 26.52
N ALA A 378 51.65 8.00 25.89
CA ALA A 378 52.84 7.30 25.46
C ALA A 378 53.81 6.97 26.62
N GLY A 379 54.55 5.88 26.43
CA GLY A 379 55.68 5.40 27.27
C GLY A 379 55.66 3.87 27.23
N GLY A 380 56.63 3.14 26.69
CA GLY A 380 58.07 3.35 26.68
C GLY A 380 58.71 2.18 27.44
N CYS A 381 59.66 1.49 26.82
CA CYS A 381 60.48 0.35 27.33
C CYS A 381 59.72 -1.00 27.39
N GLY A 382 60.25 -2.15 26.96
CA GLY A 382 61.57 -2.54 26.49
C GLY A 382 61.78 -4.04 26.78
N ALA A 383 62.49 -4.75 25.89
CA ALA A 383 63.03 -6.12 26.03
C ALA A 383 62.00 -7.28 26.04
N SER A 384 62.23 -8.49 25.50
CA SER A 384 63.31 -9.07 24.70
C SER A 384 62.91 -10.50 24.29
N CYS A 385 63.24 -10.88 23.05
CA CYS A 385 63.86 -12.13 22.58
C CYS A 385 63.27 -13.53 22.89
N GLY A 386 63.20 -14.34 21.82
CA GLY A 386 63.26 -15.81 21.79
C GLY A 386 61.99 -16.45 21.20
N GLY A 387 61.94 -17.09 20.02
CA GLY A 387 62.98 -17.75 19.24
C GLY A 387 62.93 -19.28 19.48
N GLY A 388 62.20 -20.00 18.64
CA GLY A 388 62.03 -21.46 18.64
C GLY A 388 60.94 -21.88 17.67
#